data_AF-A0A2C9SZG2-F1
#
_entry.id   AF-A0A2C9SZG2-F1
#
_cell.length_a   1.000
_cell.length_b   1.000
_cell.length_c   1.000
_cell.angle_alpha   90.00
_cell.angle_beta   90.00
_cell.angle_gamma   90.00
#
_symmetry.space_group_name_H-M   'P 1'
#
loop_
_entity.id
_entity.type
_entity.pdbx_description
1 polymer ?
#
loop_
_entity_poly.entity_id
_entity_poly.type
_entity_poly.pdbx_seq_one_letter_code
_entity_poly.pdbx_strand_id
1 'polypeptide(L)'
;MQKLIATLAWIGIGVLFSPVANASPDPREQGSNCDTNYSGACVPIASDVDCAGGSGNGPAYVQGPVTVVGRDIYDLDRDGDGVGCDR
;
A
#
# COMPACT_ATOMS: atom_id res chain seq x y z
N MET A 1 -60.99 -31.05 1.12
CA MET A 1 -60.80 -29.73 0.48
C MET A 1 -59.39 -29.24 0.80
N GLN A 2 -58.72 -28.61 -0.17
CA GLN A 2 -57.38 -28.00 -0.09
C GLN A 2 -56.19 -28.99 -0.15
N LYS A 3 -55.80 -29.46 -1.36
CA LYS A 3 -54.87 -28.84 -2.34
C LYS A 3 -53.38 -29.03 -1.98
N LEU A 4 -52.81 -30.08 -2.60
CA LEU A 4 -51.52 -30.13 -3.31
C LEU A 4 -50.53 -29.00 -3.03
N ILE A 5 -49.36 -29.35 -2.50
CA ILE A 5 -48.09 -28.67 -2.81
C ILE A 5 -46.98 -29.73 -2.85
N ALA A 6 -46.83 -30.33 -4.02
CA ALA A 6 -45.73 -31.21 -4.37
C ALA A 6 -44.54 -30.36 -4.82
N THR A 7 -43.41 -30.57 -4.13
CA THR A 7 -42.05 -30.70 -4.67
C THR A 7 -41.49 -29.64 -5.61
N LEU A 8 -40.40 -29.04 -5.10
CA LEU A 8 -39.10 -28.80 -5.75
C LEU A 8 -39.04 -27.75 -6.85
N ALA A 9 -38.83 -26.50 -6.42
CA ALA A 9 -38.03 -25.53 -7.15
C ALA A 9 -36.84 -25.11 -6.28
N TRP A 10 -35.75 -25.89 -6.29
CA TRP A 10 -34.45 -25.41 -5.82
C TRP A 10 -33.88 -24.53 -6.94
N ILE A 11 -34.36 -23.29 -6.97
CA ILE A 11 -33.75 -22.22 -7.76
C ILE A 11 -32.37 -22.00 -7.14
N GLY A 12 -31.34 -22.47 -7.83
CA GLY A 12 -29.99 -22.01 -7.58
C GLY A 12 -29.94 -20.50 -7.81
N ILE A 13 -29.32 -19.77 -6.89
CA ILE A 13 -28.62 -18.48 -7.05
C ILE A 13 -28.16 -18.11 -5.63
N GLY A 14 -26.87 -18.24 -5.41
CA GLY A 14 -26.20 -17.88 -4.16
C GLY A 14 -24.74 -17.59 -4.47
N VAL A 15 -24.56 -16.70 -5.44
CA VAL A 15 -23.32 -16.10 -5.88
C VAL A 15 -22.38 -15.89 -4.68
N LEU A 16 -21.21 -16.51 -4.76
CA LEU A 16 -20.06 -16.32 -3.88
C LEU A 16 -19.49 -14.91 -4.12
N PHE A 17 -20.24 -13.87 -3.77
CA PHE A 17 -19.73 -12.51 -3.74
C PHE A 17 -19.08 -12.29 -2.38
N SER A 18 -17.81 -12.68 -2.29
CA SER A 18 -16.92 -12.07 -1.31
C SER A 18 -16.97 -10.56 -1.54
N PRO A 19 -17.23 -9.72 -0.52
CA PRO A 19 -17.01 -8.30 -0.68
C PRO A 19 -15.51 -8.15 -0.98
N VAL A 20 -15.21 -7.61 -2.15
CA VAL A 20 -13.88 -7.10 -2.46
C VAL A 20 -13.57 -6.13 -1.33
N ALA A 21 -12.54 -6.41 -0.54
CA ALA A 21 -12.08 -5.47 0.46
C ALA A 21 -11.62 -4.22 -0.31
N ASN A 22 -12.50 -3.22 -0.39
CA ASN A 22 -12.14 -1.89 -0.82
C ASN A 22 -11.18 -1.34 0.23
N ALA A 23 -9.89 -1.61 0.06
CA ALA A 23 -8.84 -0.78 0.63
C ALA A 23 -9.02 0.61 0.02
N SER A 24 -9.79 1.46 0.70
CA SER A 24 -9.77 2.89 0.42
C SER A 24 -8.32 3.34 0.59
N PRO A 25 -7.74 4.11 -0.32
CA PRO A 25 -6.54 4.85 0.02
C PRO A 25 -6.92 5.70 1.23
N ASP A 26 -6.33 5.41 2.40
CA ASP A 26 -6.53 6.22 3.58
C ASP A 26 -5.90 7.60 3.27
N PRO A 27 -6.67 8.70 3.19
CA PRO A 27 -6.10 10.00 2.91
C PRO A 27 -5.27 10.56 4.08
N ARG A 28 -5.03 9.79 5.15
CA ARG A 28 -4.58 10.29 6.44
C ARG A 28 -3.07 10.34 6.70
N GLU A 29 -2.20 10.06 5.74
CA GLU A 29 -0.75 10.29 5.96
C GLU A 29 -0.10 11.20 4.92
N GLN A 30 -0.84 12.22 4.46
CA GLN A 30 -0.21 13.46 3.97
C GLN A 30 0.10 14.40 5.16
N GLY A 31 0.55 13.83 6.28
CA GLY A 31 1.16 14.60 7.35
C GLY A 31 2.47 15.14 6.82
N SER A 32 2.56 16.47 6.70
CA SER A 32 3.67 17.19 6.07
C SER A 32 4.97 17.16 6.89
N ASN A 33 5.29 16.04 7.53
CA ASN A 33 6.55 15.81 8.22
C ASN A 33 7.31 14.73 7.46
N CYS A 34 8.32 15.14 6.70
CA CYS A 34 9.26 14.22 6.10
C CYS A 34 10.01 13.46 7.21
N ASP A 35 10.36 12.21 6.96
CA ASP A 35 11.13 11.42 7.91
C ASP A 35 12.53 12.03 8.11
N THR A 36 12.88 12.32 9.37
CA THR A 36 14.11 13.03 9.73
C THR A 36 15.39 12.21 9.53
N ASN A 37 15.29 10.91 9.27
CA ASN A 37 16.45 10.10 8.92
C ASN A 37 16.96 10.39 7.50
N TYR A 38 16.19 11.14 6.71
CA TYR A 38 16.48 11.44 5.31
C TYR A 38 16.46 12.95 5.04
N SER A 39 17.19 13.37 4.02
CA SER A 39 17.20 14.73 3.50
C SER A 39 17.21 14.74 1.97
N GLY A 40 17.12 15.92 1.36
CA GLY A 40 16.92 16.06 -0.08
C GLY A 40 15.44 15.96 -0.43
N ALA A 41 15.01 14.85 -1.01
CA ALA A 41 13.58 14.60 -1.22
C ALA A 41 12.84 14.30 0.09
N CYS A 42 11.57 14.67 0.15
CA CYS A 42 10.72 14.40 1.30
C CYS A 42 10.32 12.92 1.33
N VAL A 43 10.90 12.15 2.26
CA VAL A 43 10.49 10.78 2.53
C VAL A 43 9.23 10.81 3.41
N PRO A 44 8.08 10.29 2.96
CA PRO A 44 6.88 10.24 3.80
C PRO A 44 7.10 9.32 5.00
N ILE A 45 6.43 9.61 6.12
CA ILE A 45 6.39 8.68 7.25
C ILE A 45 5.29 7.67 6.95
N ALA A 46 5.65 6.39 6.81
CA ALA A 46 4.75 5.29 6.52
C ALA A 46 5.32 3.99 7.10
N SER A 47 4.61 2.87 6.98
CA SER A 47 5.14 1.57 7.42
C SER A 47 6.26 1.04 6.52
N ASP A 48 6.29 1.46 5.26
CA ASP A 48 7.29 1.14 4.25
C ASP A 48 7.26 2.22 3.17
N VAL A 49 8.43 2.55 2.63
CA VAL A 49 8.59 3.58 1.59
C VAL A 49 9.51 3.03 0.51
N ASP A 50 9.05 3.08 -0.74
CA ASP A 50 9.82 2.60 -1.88
C ASP A 50 10.32 3.75 -2.77
N CYS A 51 11.38 3.47 -3.53
CA CYS A 51 11.78 4.35 -4.62
C CYS A 51 10.74 4.36 -5.75
N ALA A 52 10.25 5.54 -6.11
CA ALA A 52 9.33 5.69 -7.24
C ALA A 52 9.99 5.20 -8.54
N GLY A 53 9.28 4.37 -9.30
CA GLY A 53 9.80 3.73 -10.52
C GLY A 53 10.52 2.39 -10.29
N GLY A 54 10.72 2.00 -9.02
CA GLY A 54 11.21 0.68 -8.66
C GLY A 54 10.14 -0.42 -8.68
N SER A 55 10.53 -1.63 -8.29
CA SER A 55 9.65 -2.81 -8.19
C SER A 55 8.92 -2.93 -6.85
N GLY A 56 9.12 -1.97 -5.94
CA GLY A 56 8.53 -1.97 -4.61
C GLY A 56 7.01 -1.85 -4.63
N ASN A 57 6.37 -2.38 -3.60
CA ASN A 57 4.91 -2.50 -3.46
C ASN A 57 4.41 -1.95 -2.12
N GLY A 58 5.22 -1.12 -1.48
CA GLY A 58 4.93 -0.44 -0.23
C GLY A 58 3.78 0.56 -0.36
N PRO A 59 3.22 1.01 0.77
CA PRO A 59 2.10 1.94 0.81
C PRO A 59 2.48 3.38 0.39
N ALA A 60 3.77 3.71 0.34
CA ALA A 60 4.27 5.03 0.00
C ALA A 60 5.51 4.98 -0.89
N TYR A 61 5.75 6.06 -1.63
CA TYR A 61 6.88 6.17 -2.55
C TYR A 61 7.54 7.55 -2.45
N VAL A 62 8.86 7.59 -2.58
CA VAL A 62 9.63 8.83 -2.70
C VAL A 62 10.27 8.94 -4.08
N GLN A 63 10.27 10.15 -4.64
CA GLN A 63 10.96 10.45 -5.88
C GLN A 63 12.36 10.99 -5.52
N GLY A 64 13.38 10.18 -5.79
CA GLY A 64 14.76 10.44 -5.36
C GLY A 64 15.51 11.52 -6.16
N PRO A 65 16.78 11.78 -5.82
CA PRO A 65 17.54 11.09 -4.76
C PRO A 65 17.18 11.56 -3.35
N VAL A 66 17.39 10.67 -2.37
CA VAL A 66 17.36 10.98 -0.94
C VAL A 66 18.75 10.79 -0.36
N THR A 67 19.11 11.54 0.68
CA THR A 67 20.36 11.33 1.42
C THR A 67 20.04 10.80 2.80
N VAL A 68 20.67 9.69 3.18
CA VAL A 68 20.54 9.10 4.51
C VAL A 68 21.38 9.91 5.49
N VAL A 69 20.72 10.59 6.43
CA VAL A 69 21.39 11.41 7.47
C VAL A 69 21.28 10.80 8.88
N GLY A 70 20.41 9.81 9.04
CA GLY A 70 20.22 9.05 10.29
C GLY A 70 20.39 7.55 10.05
N ARG A 71 19.30 6.80 10.18
CA ARG A 71 19.24 5.37 9.84
C ARG A 71 18.42 5.16 8.58
N ASP A 72 18.88 4.30 7.69
CA ASP A 72 18.06 3.86 6.57
C ASP A 72 17.02 2.84 7.06
N ILE A 73 15.86 3.34 7.50
CA ILE A 73 14.79 2.52 8.09
C ILE A 73 13.86 1.88 7.05
N TYR A 74 13.91 2.36 5.80
CA TYR A 74 13.12 1.86 4.67
C TYR A 74 14.01 1.20 3.59
N ASP A 75 15.30 0.95 3.89
CA ASP A 75 16.26 0.34 2.97
C ASP A 75 16.30 1.00 1.56
N LEU A 76 16.28 2.34 1.51
CA LEU A 76 16.30 3.15 0.28
C LEU A 76 17.71 3.23 -0.36
N ASP A 77 18.76 3.09 0.45
CA ASP A 77 20.18 3.09 0.07
C ASP A 77 20.74 1.67 0.16
N ARG A 78 20.36 0.82 -0.81
CA ARG A 78 20.66 -0.62 -0.77
C ARG A 78 22.14 -0.96 -0.94
N ASP A 79 22.91 -0.09 -1.55
CA ASP A 79 24.35 -0.27 -1.75
C ASP A 79 25.20 0.44 -0.70
N GLY A 80 24.60 1.30 0.12
CA GLY A 80 25.20 1.85 1.33
C GLY A 80 26.19 2.98 1.05
N ASP A 81 25.96 3.77 0.00
CA ASP A 81 26.81 4.91 -0.36
C ASP A 81 26.37 6.24 0.28
N GLY A 82 25.25 6.22 1.00
CA GLY A 82 24.61 7.36 1.67
C GLY A 82 23.52 8.02 0.84
N VAL A 83 23.27 7.58 -0.39
CA VAL A 83 22.29 8.16 -1.32
C VAL A 83 21.32 7.09 -1.80
N GLY A 84 20.05 7.23 -1.43
CA GLY A 84 18.98 6.34 -1.84
C GLY A 84 18.21 6.83 -3.07
N CYS A 85 17.57 5.91 -3.79
CA CYS A 85 16.74 6.19 -4.96
C CYS A 85 17.45 7.02 -6.05
N ASP A 86 18.74 6.77 -6.25
CA ASP A 86 19.63 7.42 -7.21
C ASP A 86 19.73 6.67 -8.56
N ARG A 87 19.00 5.56 -8.71
CA ARG A 87 19.06 4.61 -9.84
C ARG A 87 17.70 4.26 -10.41
#